data_AF-A0A8H8WT01-F1
#
_entry.id   AF-A0A8H8WT01-F1
#
_cell.length_a   1.000
_cell.length_b   1.000
_cell.length_c   1.000
_cell.angle_alpha   90.00
_cell.angle_beta   90.00
_cell.angle_gamma   90.00
#
_symmetry.space_group_name_H-M   'P 1'
#
loop_
_entity.id
_entity.type
_entity.pdbx_description
1 polymer ?
#
loop_
_entity_poly.entity_id
_entity_poly.type
_entity_poly.pdbx_seq_one_letter_code
_entity_poly.pdbx_strand_id
1 'polypeptide(L)'
;MRESFASIDRNVYITPSPQAVATLMASHGSEACEKRWHWIDPRTLGGFARTGRALLGQSPGVKRPRSTSPLQEAVGIEAAYALRSRAAGERAAGMGKNLLMYIEQARGLTDLPRADYAERGRTVSLSRAAERGEPGAAEAREAARAFELAVGRVLELALALVPEQPATGRFRLPEPSPALATALAGCERAAVERVLPSLAGPPSVPVPIPSQEPTPMSETSTLPRGGAKRLIPASDAEILRAYAVTPRAPDLADLWGVREGTVYYHLCRLGLTKPYGKTKPSSTEAVPVPASPTQAPVAPHAPAPSQTNVVPFAAHPVVDANASTDSHAPAIVEEPVHSLPAPPRPGYPIHRGRLTVEDLALAVALARRAGLDAQDALEWVRADVAEATYANGRA
;
A
#
# COMPACT_ATOMS: atom_id res chain seq x y z
N MET A 1 34.90 10.12 -21.84
CA MET A 1 33.90 9.21 -22.48
C MET A 1 33.14 8.27 -21.52
N ARG A 2 33.42 8.22 -20.19
CA ARG A 2 32.68 7.34 -19.26
C ARG A 2 31.36 7.92 -18.72
N GLU A 3 31.06 9.20 -18.94
CA GLU A 3 29.82 9.84 -18.46
C GLU A 3 28.58 9.52 -19.31
N SER A 4 28.75 8.96 -20.52
CA SER A 4 27.62 8.74 -21.45
C SER A 4 26.74 7.53 -21.08
N PHE A 5 27.31 6.49 -20.47
CA PHE A 5 26.54 5.26 -20.19
C PHE A 5 25.65 5.38 -18.96
N ALA A 6 26.08 6.11 -17.93
CA ALA A 6 25.26 6.42 -16.75
C ALA A 6 23.98 7.21 -17.12
N SER A 7 24.01 7.97 -18.21
CA SER A 7 22.86 8.69 -18.74
C SER A 7 21.85 7.79 -19.47
N ILE A 8 22.30 6.69 -20.09
CA ILE A 8 21.42 5.81 -20.86
C ILE A 8 20.58 4.97 -19.90
N ASP A 9 21.20 4.36 -18.88
CA ASP A 9 20.48 3.56 -17.88
C ASP A 9 19.44 4.41 -17.14
N ARG A 10 19.77 5.66 -16.79
CA ARG A 10 18.84 6.58 -16.15
C ARG A 10 17.61 6.87 -17.01
N ASN A 11 17.75 6.89 -18.33
CA ASN A 11 16.66 7.12 -19.26
C ASN A 11 15.83 5.85 -19.53
N VAL A 12 16.45 4.67 -19.47
CA VAL A 12 15.76 3.38 -19.63
C VAL A 12 14.85 3.10 -18.44
N TYR A 13 15.30 3.39 -17.20
CA TYR A 13 14.56 3.06 -15.98
C TYR A 13 13.69 4.19 -15.41
N ILE A 14 13.17 5.07 -16.28
CA ILE A 14 12.26 6.15 -15.85
C ILE A 14 10.90 5.56 -15.44
N THR A 15 10.45 5.86 -14.22
CA THR A 15 9.10 5.52 -13.77
C THR A 15 8.06 6.23 -14.66
N PRO A 16 7.14 5.51 -15.31
CA PRO A 16 6.14 6.13 -16.17
C PRO A 16 5.13 6.95 -15.37
N SER A 17 4.56 7.97 -16.01
CA SER A 17 3.41 8.67 -15.42
C SER A 17 2.20 7.73 -15.37
N PRO A 18 1.35 7.83 -14.33
CA PRO A 18 0.14 7.03 -14.23
C PRO A 18 -0.77 7.13 -15.47
N GLN A 19 -0.88 8.33 -16.05
CA GLN A 19 -1.66 8.59 -17.26
C GLN A 19 -1.10 7.82 -18.47
N ALA A 20 0.22 7.78 -18.67
CA ALA A 20 0.84 7.04 -19.77
C ALA A 20 0.57 5.53 -19.65
N VAL A 21 0.65 4.97 -18.44
CA VAL A 21 0.30 3.57 -18.19
C VAL A 21 -1.18 3.31 -18.45
N ALA A 22 -2.07 4.20 -18.01
CA ALA A 22 -3.51 4.08 -18.24
C ALA A 22 -3.86 4.09 -19.74
N THR A 23 -3.30 5.03 -20.50
CA THR A 23 -3.52 5.15 -21.96
C THR A 23 -3.00 3.92 -22.70
N LEU A 24 -1.79 3.44 -22.38
CA LEU A 24 -1.22 2.26 -23.03
C LEU A 24 -2.02 0.99 -22.68
N MET A 25 -2.38 0.82 -21.41
CA MET A 25 -3.16 -0.34 -20.98
C MET A 25 -4.56 -0.37 -21.60
N ALA A 26 -5.19 0.80 -21.78
CA ALA A 26 -6.51 0.90 -22.42
C ALA A 26 -6.47 0.60 -23.92
N SER A 27 -5.39 0.99 -24.62
CA SER A 27 -5.26 0.84 -26.07
C SER A 27 -4.66 -0.50 -26.50
N HIS A 28 -3.72 -1.05 -25.73
CA HIS A 28 -2.91 -2.22 -26.12
C HIS A 28 -2.93 -3.37 -25.09
N GLY A 29 -3.66 -3.23 -23.98
CA GLY A 29 -3.74 -4.24 -22.93
C GLY A 29 -2.56 -4.25 -21.95
N SER A 30 -2.62 -5.13 -20.95
CA SER A 30 -1.61 -5.21 -19.89
C SER A 30 -0.26 -5.73 -20.37
N GLU A 31 -0.25 -6.68 -21.32
CA GLU A 31 0.99 -7.25 -21.86
C GLU A 31 1.89 -6.19 -22.52
N ALA A 32 1.30 -5.19 -23.18
CA ALA A 32 2.06 -4.10 -23.78
C ALA A 32 2.75 -3.23 -22.71
N CYS A 33 2.09 -3.00 -21.57
CA CYS A 33 2.68 -2.30 -20.44
C CYS A 33 3.83 -3.09 -19.82
N GLU A 34 3.66 -4.40 -19.63
CA GLU A 34 4.70 -5.28 -19.08
C GLU A 34 5.92 -5.36 -19.99
N LYS A 35 5.73 -5.45 -21.32
CA LYS A 35 6.85 -5.40 -22.28
C LYS A 35 7.58 -4.04 -22.23
N ARG A 36 6.83 -2.94 -22.19
CA ARG A 36 7.39 -1.58 -22.18
C ARG A 36 8.11 -1.24 -20.87
N TRP A 37 7.57 -1.69 -19.75
CA TRP A 37 8.07 -1.40 -18.40
C TRP A 37 8.40 -2.68 -17.64
N HIS A 38 9.16 -3.57 -18.26
CA HIS A 38 9.46 -4.93 -17.76
C HIS A 38 10.20 -4.96 -16.41
N TRP A 39 10.81 -3.85 -16.00
CA TRP A 39 11.46 -3.71 -14.69
C TRP A 39 10.48 -3.31 -13.57
N ILE A 40 9.24 -2.96 -13.90
CA ILE A 40 8.19 -2.61 -12.96
C ILE A 40 7.28 -3.81 -12.77
N ASP A 41 7.05 -4.18 -11.51
CA ASP A 41 6.16 -5.27 -11.16
C ASP A 41 4.73 -5.05 -11.76
N PRO A 42 4.10 -6.08 -12.35
CA PRO A 42 2.77 -5.98 -12.96
C PRO A 42 1.70 -5.41 -12.02
N ARG A 43 1.77 -5.68 -10.72
CA ARG A 43 0.84 -5.11 -9.73
C ARG A 43 1.00 -3.60 -9.61
N THR A 44 2.23 -3.11 -9.69
CA THR A 44 2.54 -1.67 -9.67
C THR A 44 2.02 -0.99 -10.93
N LEU A 45 2.19 -1.62 -12.10
CA LEU A 45 1.60 -1.14 -13.36
C LEU A 45 0.08 -1.09 -13.30
N GLY A 46 -0.57 -2.11 -12.73
CA GLY A 46 -2.02 -2.09 -12.48
C GLY A 46 -2.46 -0.97 -11.54
N GLY A 47 -1.62 -0.63 -10.55
CA GLY A 47 -1.80 0.54 -9.69
C GLY A 47 -1.73 1.86 -10.46
N PHE A 48 -0.69 2.06 -11.26
CA PHE A 48 -0.53 3.24 -12.11
C PHE A 48 -1.68 3.40 -13.11
N ALA A 49 -2.13 2.33 -13.75
CA ALA A 49 -3.26 2.39 -14.66
C ALA A 49 -4.56 2.82 -13.94
N ARG A 50 -4.80 2.35 -12.70
CA ARG A 50 -5.96 2.78 -11.91
C ARG A 50 -5.88 4.27 -11.56
N THR A 51 -4.75 4.72 -11.06
CA THR A 51 -4.51 6.13 -10.73
C THR A 51 -4.61 7.02 -11.97
N GLY A 52 -4.01 6.61 -13.09
CA GLY A 52 -4.07 7.33 -14.36
C GLY A 52 -5.49 7.48 -14.91
N ARG A 53 -6.31 6.42 -14.85
CA ARG A 53 -7.73 6.51 -15.23
C ARG A 53 -8.49 7.53 -14.37
N ALA A 54 -8.27 7.52 -13.06
CA ALA A 54 -8.91 8.49 -12.16
C ALA A 54 -8.48 9.94 -12.48
N LEU A 55 -7.19 10.16 -12.76
CA LEU A 55 -6.66 11.47 -13.17
C LEU A 55 -7.20 11.93 -14.54
N LEU A 56 -7.50 10.99 -15.44
CA LEU A 56 -8.11 11.25 -16.74
C LEU A 56 -9.65 11.37 -16.67
N GLY A 57 -10.26 11.30 -15.49
CA GLY A 57 -11.73 11.31 -15.33
C GLY A 57 -12.42 10.07 -15.89
N GLN A 58 -11.67 9.01 -16.20
CA GLN A 58 -12.22 7.76 -16.71
C GLN A 58 -12.76 6.92 -15.57
N SER A 59 -13.94 6.34 -15.77
CA SER A 59 -14.50 5.40 -14.82
C SER A 59 -13.58 4.18 -14.65
N PRO A 60 -13.42 3.64 -13.43
CA PRO A 60 -12.74 2.38 -13.25
C PRO A 60 -13.45 1.31 -14.09
N GLY A 61 -12.66 0.47 -14.78
CA GLY A 61 -13.17 -0.64 -15.60
C GLY A 61 -14.03 -1.63 -14.80
N VAL A 62 -14.55 -2.67 -15.49
CA VAL A 62 -15.54 -3.66 -15.00
C VAL A 62 -15.55 -3.77 -13.47
N LYS A 63 -16.56 -3.13 -12.87
CA LYS A 63 -16.70 -3.06 -11.42
C LYS A 63 -17.19 -4.42 -10.94
N ARG A 64 -16.34 -5.18 -10.24
CA ARG A 64 -16.90 -6.17 -9.31
C ARG A 64 -17.82 -5.40 -8.35
N PRO A 65 -19.05 -5.90 -8.08
CA PRO A 65 -19.93 -5.26 -7.12
C PRO A 65 -19.16 -5.12 -5.80
N ARG A 66 -19.02 -3.88 -5.34
CA ARG A 66 -18.36 -3.60 -4.07
C ARG A 66 -19.33 -3.95 -2.95
N SER A 67 -18.82 -4.54 -1.88
CA SER A 67 -19.60 -4.79 -0.67
C SER A 67 -19.89 -3.52 0.13
N THR A 68 -19.30 -2.38 -0.24
CA THR A 68 -19.40 -1.10 0.46
C THR A 68 -20.38 -0.16 -0.24
N SER A 69 -21.21 0.55 0.52
CA SER A 69 -22.11 1.57 -0.03
C SER A 69 -21.36 2.87 -0.34
N PRO A 70 -21.82 3.71 -1.29
CA PRO A 70 -21.16 4.98 -1.61
C PRO A 70 -20.98 5.92 -0.40
N LEU A 71 -21.96 5.96 0.51
CA LEU A 71 -21.87 6.73 1.75
C LEU A 71 -20.77 6.18 2.67
N GLN A 72 -20.67 4.85 2.79
CA GLN A 72 -19.62 4.20 3.58
C GLN A 72 -18.22 4.50 3.01
N GLU A 73 -18.07 4.49 1.69
CA GLU A 73 -16.82 4.88 1.02
C GLU A 73 -16.44 6.33 1.35
N ALA A 74 -17.43 7.24 1.36
CA ALA A 74 -17.24 8.65 1.66
C ALA A 74 -16.85 8.90 3.12
N VAL A 75 -17.54 8.25 4.06
CA VAL A 75 -17.19 8.28 5.49
C VAL A 75 -15.78 7.77 5.71
N GLY A 76 -15.40 6.64 5.08
CA GLY A 76 -14.07 6.06 5.23
C GLY A 76 -12.96 7.00 4.78
N ILE A 77 -13.13 7.64 3.62
CA ILE A 77 -12.13 8.58 3.09
C ILE A 77 -12.00 9.79 4.00
N GLU A 78 -13.10 10.47 4.33
CA GLU A 78 -13.01 11.69 5.13
C GLU A 78 -12.57 11.42 6.57
N ALA A 79 -12.94 10.27 7.15
CA ALA A 79 -12.44 9.84 8.45
C ALA A 79 -10.93 9.58 8.41
N ALA A 80 -10.41 8.98 7.34
CA ALA A 80 -8.97 8.78 7.18
C ALA A 80 -8.21 10.12 7.11
N TYR A 81 -8.79 11.16 6.50
CA TYR A 81 -8.20 12.50 6.49
C TYR A 81 -8.25 13.16 7.88
N ALA A 82 -9.40 13.11 8.56
CA ALA A 82 -9.59 13.69 9.89
C ALA A 82 -8.70 13.01 10.96
N LEU A 83 -8.55 11.69 10.87
CA LEU A 83 -7.78 10.88 11.81
C LEU A 83 -6.33 10.64 11.35
N ARG A 84 -5.95 11.14 10.18
CA ARG A 84 -4.64 10.93 9.54
C ARG A 84 -4.24 9.44 9.47
N SER A 85 -5.22 8.55 9.34
CA SER A 85 -5.00 7.11 9.44
C SER A 85 -6.03 6.35 8.63
N ARG A 86 -5.59 5.70 7.55
CA ARG A 86 -6.44 4.83 6.73
C ARG A 86 -7.14 3.75 7.56
N ALA A 87 -6.39 3.11 8.46
CA ALA A 87 -6.94 2.03 9.29
C ALA A 87 -8.01 2.55 10.26
N ALA A 88 -7.88 3.80 10.73
CA ALA A 88 -8.89 4.45 11.54
C ALA A 88 -10.13 4.82 10.71
N GLY A 89 -9.93 5.32 9.49
CA GLY A 89 -11.03 5.56 8.53
C GLY A 89 -11.82 4.30 8.17
N GLU A 90 -11.13 3.17 7.97
CA GLU A 90 -11.77 1.86 7.76
C GLU A 90 -12.64 1.46 8.95
N ARG A 91 -12.14 1.62 10.19
CA ARG A 91 -12.92 1.30 11.40
C ARG A 91 -14.09 2.26 11.60
N ALA A 92 -13.88 3.56 11.40
CA ALA A 92 -14.92 4.58 11.47
C ALA A 92 -16.09 4.30 10.52
N ALA A 93 -15.79 3.79 9.32
CA ALA A 93 -16.79 3.42 8.33
C ALA A 93 -17.27 1.95 8.42
N GLY A 94 -16.81 1.15 9.38
CA GLY A 94 -17.15 -0.27 9.47
C GLY A 94 -16.69 -1.11 8.26
N MET A 95 -15.61 -0.70 7.61
CA MET A 95 -15.04 -1.36 6.44
C MET A 95 -14.01 -2.43 6.81
N GLY A 96 -13.89 -3.44 5.95
CA GLY A 96 -12.80 -4.41 6.02
C GLY A 96 -11.42 -3.79 5.82
N LYS A 97 -10.41 -4.45 6.37
CA LYS A 97 -9.01 -4.02 6.30
C LYS A 97 -8.52 -3.90 4.86
N ASN A 98 -7.80 -2.82 4.55
CA ASN A 98 -7.24 -2.46 3.25
C ASN A 98 -8.27 -2.19 2.14
N LEU A 99 -9.58 -2.16 2.42
CA LEU A 99 -10.58 -1.83 1.39
C LEU A 99 -10.46 -0.37 0.96
N LEU A 100 -10.16 0.53 1.91
CA LEU A 100 -10.14 1.97 1.65
C LEU A 100 -9.03 2.35 0.66
N MET A 101 -7.90 1.65 0.69
CA MET A 101 -6.79 1.84 -0.25
C MET A 101 -7.25 1.72 -1.72
N TYR A 102 -8.11 0.76 -2.05
CA TYR A 102 -8.58 0.58 -3.43
C TYR A 102 -9.56 1.68 -3.85
N ILE A 103 -10.37 2.17 -2.92
CA ILE A 103 -11.32 3.26 -3.14
C ILE A 103 -10.58 4.58 -3.35
N GLU A 104 -9.59 4.87 -2.51
CA GLU A 104 -8.71 6.04 -2.64
C GLU A 104 -8.05 6.07 -4.03
N GLN A 105 -7.44 4.95 -4.46
CA GLN A 105 -6.82 4.83 -5.78
C GLN A 105 -7.85 5.05 -6.92
N ALA A 106 -9.04 4.47 -6.79
CA ALA A 106 -10.11 4.62 -7.78
C ALA A 106 -10.60 6.07 -7.89
N ARG A 107 -10.46 6.87 -6.84
CA ARG A 107 -10.79 8.30 -6.81
C ARG A 107 -9.60 9.21 -7.11
N GLY A 108 -8.41 8.65 -7.39
CA GLY A 108 -7.21 9.44 -7.67
C GLY A 108 -6.57 10.08 -6.43
N LEU A 109 -6.91 9.60 -5.23
CA LEU A 109 -6.33 10.05 -3.97
C LEU A 109 -5.06 9.25 -3.69
N THR A 110 -3.90 9.78 -4.10
CA THR A 110 -2.59 9.16 -3.82
C THR A 110 -2.00 9.63 -2.49
N ASP A 111 -2.35 10.85 -2.07
CA ASP A 111 -1.67 11.57 -1.00
C ASP A 111 -2.54 11.64 0.24
N LEU A 112 -2.76 10.49 0.88
CA LEU A 112 -3.45 10.50 2.17
C LEU A 112 -2.56 11.06 3.28
N PRO A 113 -3.15 11.81 4.23
CA PRO A 113 -2.43 12.26 5.40
C PRO A 113 -1.96 11.03 6.16
N ARG A 114 -0.64 10.87 6.25
CA ARG A 114 -0.04 9.82 7.05
C ARG A 114 0.05 10.32 8.48
N ALA A 115 -0.38 9.49 9.42
CA ALA A 115 -0.15 9.73 10.84
C ALA A 115 1.33 10.00 11.06
N ASP A 116 1.61 10.96 11.92
CA ASP A 116 2.98 11.23 12.34
C ASP A 116 3.59 9.97 12.98
N TYR A 117 4.91 9.83 12.93
CA TYR A 117 5.63 8.74 13.56
C TYR A 117 5.34 8.66 15.06
N ALA A 118 5.18 9.80 15.75
CA ALA A 118 4.82 9.81 17.16
C ALA A 118 3.43 9.20 17.41
N GLU A 119 2.44 9.56 16.58
CA GLU A 119 1.09 9.02 16.68
C GLU A 119 1.04 7.52 16.37
N ARG A 120 1.69 7.09 15.28
CA ARG A 120 1.84 5.66 14.95
C ARG A 120 2.53 4.89 16.08
N GLY A 121 3.58 5.48 16.66
CA GLY A 121 4.28 4.92 17.81
C GLY A 121 3.36 4.76 19.02
N ARG A 122 2.54 5.77 19.34
CA ARG A 122 1.55 5.68 20.43
C ARG A 122 0.54 4.57 20.18
N THR A 123 -0.05 4.47 18.98
CA THR A 123 -1.03 3.41 18.66
C THR A 123 -0.43 2.01 18.77
N VAL A 124 0.80 1.82 18.29
CA VAL A 124 1.50 0.52 18.37
C VAL A 124 1.85 0.19 19.82
N SER A 125 2.36 1.15 20.58
CA SER A 125 2.68 0.97 22.01
C SER A 125 1.45 0.64 22.82
N LEU A 126 0.33 1.34 22.59
CA LEU A 126 -0.95 1.06 23.22
C LEU A 126 -1.47 -0.34 22.88
N SER A 127 -1.36 -0.76 21.62
CA SER A 127 -1.78 -2.10 21.20
C SER A 127 -0.95 -3.18 21.90
N ARG A 128 0.38 -3.00 21.98
CA ARG A 128 1.27 -3.93 22.69
C ARG A 128 1.03 -3.94 24.19
N ALA A 129 0.79 -2.79 24.81
CA ALA A 129 0.45 -2.69 26.22
C ALA A 129 -0.85 -3.43 26.53
N ALA A 130 -1.87 -3.28 25.67
CA ALA A 130 -3.12 -4.02 25.78
C ALA A 130 -2.92 -5.54 25.61
N GLU A 131 -2.09 -5.98 24.65
CA GLU A 131 -1.75 -7.39 24.46
C GLU A 131 -1.00 -8.00 25.65
N ARG A 132 -0.20 -7.19 26.37
CA ARG A 132 0.48 -7.59 27.61
C ARG A 132 -0.42 -7.54 28.86
N GLY A 133 -1.66 -7.08 28.74
CA GLY A 133 -2.58 -6.93 29.87
C GLY A 133 -2.19 -5.79 30.82
N GLU A 134 -1.52 -4.75 30.34
CA GLU A 134 -1.24 -3.57 31.17
C GLU A 134 -2.55 -2.88 31.59
N PRO A 135 -2.71 -2.50 32.87
CA PRO A 135 -3.94 -1.90 33.38
C PRO A 135 -4.24 -0.58 32.63
N GLY A 136 -5.49 -0.41 32.21
CA GLY A 136 -5.96 0.77 31.45
C GLY A 136 -5.61 0.78 29.96
N ALA A 137 -4.68 -0.06 29.46
CA ALA A 137 -4.32 -0.07 28.04
C ALA A 137 -5.44 -0.62 27.15
N ALA A 138 -6.20 -1.61 27.64
CA ALA A 138 -7.36 -2.13 26.94
C ALA A 138 -8.48 -1.08 26.83
N GLU A 139 -8.79 -0.40 27.94
CA GLU A 139 -9.77 0.68 28.01
C GLU A 139 -9.39 1.86 27.11
N ALA A 140 -8.13 2.30 27.15
CA ALA A 140 -7.65 3.37 26.27
C ALA A 140 -7.71 2.98 24.78
N ARG A 141 -7.49 1.69 24.45
CA ARG A 141 -7.66 1.19 23.08
C ARG A 141 -9.13 1.17 22.66
N GLU A 142 -10.03 0.81 23.57
CA GLU A 142 -11.48 0.83 23.33
C GLU A 142 -12.00 2.25 23.19
N ALA A 143 -11.58 3.17 24.05
CA ALA A 143 -11.88 4.60 23.95
C ALA A 143 -11.41 5.19 22.61
N ALA A 144 -10.21 4.81 22.15
CA ALA A 144 -9.74 5.22 20.82
C ALA A 144 -10.66 4.68 19.70
N ARG A 145 -11.13 3.44 19.79
CA ARG A 145 -12.09 2.88 18.81
C ARG A 145 -13.45 3.55 18.89
N ALA A 146 -13.95 3.84 20.10
CA ALA A 146 -15.20 4.56 20.29
C ALA A 146 -15.14 5.95 19.66
N PHE A 147 -14.03 6.67 19.84
CA PHE A 147 -13.79 7.96 19.19
C PHE A 147 -13.75 7.85 17.66
N GLU A 148 -13.11 6.82 17.10
CA GLU A 148 -13.11 6.57 15.66
C GLU A 148 -14.53 6.34 15.10
N LEU A 149 -15.35 5.57 15.82
CA LEU A 149 -16.76 5.34 15.46
C LEU A 149 -17.59 6.63 15.58
N ALA A 150 -17.35 7.45 16.62
CA ALA A 150 -18.00 8.74 16.78
C ALA A 150 -17.66 9.70 15.63
N VAL A 151 -16.40 9.72 15.18
CA VAL A 151 -15.99 10.46 13.97
C VAL A 151 -16.71 9.94 12.72
N GLY A 152 -16.83 8.63 12.57
CA GLY A 152 -17.60 8.02 11.48
C GLY A 152 -19.06 8.47 11.48
N ARG A 153 -19.70 8.50 12.66
CA ARG A 153 -21.09 8.94 12.82
C ARG A 153 -21.30 10.41 12.47
N VAL A 154 -20.39 11.30 12.91
CA VAL A 154 -20.43 12.72 12.53
C VAL A 154 -20.36 12.89 11.02
N LEU A 155 -19.44 12.17 10.36
CA LEU A 155 -19.26 12.22 8.92
C LEU A 155 -20.45 11.67 8.15
N GLU A 156 -21.06 10.58 8.61
CA GLU A 156 -22.27 10.00 8.01
C GLU A 156 -23.40 11.03 7.96
N LEU A 157 -23.66 11.71 9.09
CA LEU A 157 -24.69 12.75 9.19
C LEU A 157 -24.36 13.99 8.37
N ALA A 158 -23.09 14.42 8.37
CA ALA A 158 -22.66 15.59 7.60
C ALA A 158 -22.73 15.34 6.07
N LEU A 159 -22.25 14.18 5.60
CA LEU A 159 -22.25 13.85 4.17
C LEU A 159 -23.65 13.62 3.62
N ALA A 160 -24.61 13.18 4.44
CA ALA A 160 -26.01 13.06 4.05
C ALA A 160 -26.66 14.42 3.66
N LEU A 161 -26.10 15.54 4.12
CA LEU A 161 -26.58 16.90 3.77
C LEU A 161 -26.01 17.42 2.44
N VAL A 162 -25.09 16.69 1.80
CA VAL A 162 -24.45 17.07 0.54
C VAL A 162 -24.76 15.98 -0.52
N PRO A 163 -25.91 16.06 -1.20
CA PRO A 163 -26.38 15.01 -2.10
C PRO A 163 -25.46 14.86 -3.34
N GLU A 164 -24.90 15.96 -3.81
CA GLU A 164 -23.99 15.98 -4.95
C GLU A 164 -22.53 15.88 -4.48
N GLN A 165 -21.94 14.71 -4.67
CA GLN A 165 -20.53 14.46 -4.36
C GLN A 165 -19.71 14.39 -5.65
N PRO A 166 -18.47 14.92 -5.65
CA PRO A 166 -17.60 14.80 -6.81
C PRO A 166 -17.31 13.32 -7.12
N ALA A 167 -17.19 12.97 -8.39
CA ALA A 167 -16.91 11.58 -8.81
C ALA A 167 -15.47 11.13 -8.46
N THR A 168 -14.53 12.07 -8.43
CA THR A 168 -13.12 11.86 -8.11
C THR A 168 -12.66 12.83 -7.01
N GLY A 169 -11.49 12.60 -6.43
CA GLY A 169 -10.96 13.42 -5.35
C GLY A 169 -11.68 13.24 -4.01
N ARG A 170 -11.49 14.20 -3.11
CA ARG A 170 -12.10 14.21 -1.77
C ARG A 170 -13.58 14.55 -1.83
N PHE A 171 -14.33 14.11 -0.82
CA PHE A 171 -15.73 14.45 -0.69
C PHE A 171 -15.89 15.87 -0.15
N ARG A 172 -17.01 16.51 -0.49
CA ARG A 172 -17.34 17.83 0.03
C ARG A 172 -18.10 17.67 1.33
N LEU A 173 -17.58 18.28 2.39
CA LEU A 173 -18.31 18.43 3.66
C LEU A 173 -19.22 19.67 3.58
N PRO A 174 -20.39 19.64 4.23
CA PRO A 174 -21.30 20.79 4.26
C PRO A 174 -20.67 21.98 4.97
N GLU A 175 -21.02 23.19 4.53
CA GLU A 175 -20.67 24.40 5.25
C GLU A 175 -21.40 24.48 6.61
N PRO A 176 -20.81 25.15 7.62
CA PRO A 176 -21.47 25.39 8.91
C PRO A 176 -22.84 26.03 8.73
N SER A 177 -23.89 25.32 9.13
CA SER A 177 -25.28 25.79 9.03
C SER A 177 -26.10 25.33 10.24
N PRO A 178 -27.23 25.99 10.54
CA PRO A 178 -28.14 25.55 11.61
C PRO A 178 -28.62 24.11 11.41
N ALA A 179 -28.91 23.71 10.17
CA ALA A 179 -29.32 22.34 9.84
C ALA A 179 -28.23 21.31 10.21
N LEU A 180 -26.96 21.60 9.91
CA LEU A 180 -25.83 20.77 10.29
C LEU A 180 -25.66 20.71 11.82
N ALA A 181 -25.79 21.84 12.52
CA ALA A 181 -25.73 21.88 13.98
C ALA A 181 -26.85 21.04 14.63
N THR A 182 -28.08 21.13 14.12
CA THR A 182 -29.20 20.30 14.56
C THR A 182 -28.95 18.81 14.31
N ALA A 183 -28.43 18.45 13.13
CA ALA A 183 -28.09 17.06 12.81
C ALA A 183 -27.03 16.48 13.76
N LEU A 184 -26.10 17.31 14.24
CA LEU A 184 -24.99 16.91 15.10
C LEU A 184 -25.26 17.03 16.61
N ALA A 185 -26.46 17.47 17.03
CA ALA A 185 -26.76 17.77 18.43
C ALA A 185 -26.56 16.60 19.42
N GLY A 186 -26.60 15.35 18.94
CA GLY A 186 -26.36 14.13 19.74
C GLY A 186 -24.98 13.51 19.57
N CYS A 187 -24.08 14.14 18.81
CA CYS A 187 -22.76 13.59 18.54
C CYS A 187 -21.74 13.97 19.62
N GLU A 188 -20.69 13.16 19.78
CA GLU A 188 -19.59 13.46 20.68
C GLU A 188 -18.88 14.74 20.25
N ARG A 189 -18.78 15.73 21.16
CA ARG A 189 -18.18 17.03 20.88
C ARG A 189 -16.77 16.92 20.31
N ALA A 190 -15.92 16.09 20.90
CA ALA A 190 -14.55 15.91 20.42
C ALA A 190 -14.47 15.38 18.97
N ALA A 191 -15.43 14.54 18.57
CA ALA A 191 -15.53 14.05 17.19
C ALA A 191 -16.01 15.16 16.23
N VAL A 192 -16.98 15.98 16.65
CA VAL A 192 -17.43 17.16 15.88
C VAL A 192 -16.29 18.15 15.69
N GLU A 193 -15.56 18.49 16.75
CA GLU A 193 -14.40 19.38 16.69
C GLU A 193 -13.29 18.85 15.78
N ARG A 194 -13.11 17.53 15.75
CA ARG A 194 -12.12 16.88 14.88
C ARG A 194 -12.47 16.99 13.40
N VAL A 195 -13.74 16.83 13.04
CA VAL A 195 -14.19 16.80 11.63
C VAL A 195 -14.52 18.20 11.11
N LEU A 196 -15.19 19.00 11.93
CA LEU A 196 -15.76 20.31 11.60
C LEU A 196 -15.28 21.35 12.61
N PRO A 197 -13.98 21.70 12.63
CA PRO A 197 -13.41 22.59 13.64
C PRO A 197 -14.06 23.98 13.66
N SER A 198 -14.64 24.44 12.55
CA SER A 198 -15.38 25.69 12.48
C SER A 198 -16.71 25.68 13.25
N LEU A 199 -17.27 24.51 13.55
CA LEU A 199 -18.49 24.35 14.36
C LEU A 199 -18.22 24.23 15.86
N ALA A 200 -16.96 24.06 16.27
CA ALA A 200 -16.56 23.94 17.67
C ALA A 200 -16.89 25.17 18.53
N GLY A 201 -17.30 26.28 17.89
CA GLY A 201 -17.30 27.61 18.47
C GLY A 201 -15.87 28.11 18.71
N PRO A 202 -15.68 29.38 19.12
CA PRO A 202 -14.41 29.77 19.71
C PRO A 202 -14.11 28.80 20.87
N PRO A 203 -12.84 28.39 21.06
CA PRO A 203 -12.47 27.57 22.20
C PRO A 203 -13.03 28.27 23.43
N SER A 204 -13.91 27.57 24.14
CA SER A 204 -14.43 27.99 25.44
C SER A 204 -13.23 28.46 26.24
N VAL A 205 -13.05 29.77 26.39
CA VAL A 205 -11.91 30.32 27.14
C VAL A 205 -12.00 29.63 28.48
N PRO A 206 -11.00 28.82 28.88
CA PRO A 206 -11.09 28.07 30.11
C PRO A 206 -11.33 29.09 31.20
N VAL A 207 -12.52 29.04 31.81
CA VAL A 207 -12.84 29.87 32.97
C VAL A 207 -11.68 29.62 33.93
N PRO A 208 -10.94 30.65 34.34
CA PRO A 208 -9.76 30.48 35.16
C PRO A 208 -10.16 29.64 36.36
N ILE A 209 -9.70 28.39 36.37
CA ILE A 209 -9.90 27.49 37.48
C ILE A 209 -9.26 28.22 38.65
N PRO A 210 -9.99 28.53 39.73
CA PRO A 210 -9.42 29.21 40.88
C PRO A 210 -8.15 28.47 41.26
N SER A 211 -7.03 29.19 41.29
CA SER A 211 -5.70 28.64 41.54
C SER A 211 -5.76 27.81 42.81
N GLN A 212 -5.85 26.48 42.65
CA GLN A 212 -5.62 25.58 43.75
C GLN A 212 -4.14 25.73 44.08
N GLU A 213 -3.87 26.22 45.29
CA GLU A 213 -2.53 26.28 45.84
C GLU A 213 -1.85 24.93 45.62
N PRO A 214 -0.62 24.92 45.10
CA PRO A 214 0.09 23.69 44.83
C PRO A 214 0.26 22.91 46.12
N THR A 215 -0.47 21.81 46.27
CA THR A 215 -0.20 20.81 47.31
C THR A 215 1.25 20.39 47.12
N PRO A 216 2.11 20.48 48.15
CA PRO A 216 3.52 20.09 48.03
C PRO A 216 3.58 18.63 47.60
N MET A 217 4.11 18.38 46.39
CA MET A 217 4.27 17.04 45.89
C MET A 217 5.28 16.31 46.75
N SER A 218 4.85 15.24 47.40
CA SER A 218 5.75 14.23 47.95
C SER A 218 6.67 13.72 46.84
N GLU A 219 7.97 13.79 47.09
CA GLU A 219 9.04 13.26 46.25
C GLU A 219 8.74 11.82 45.87
N THR A 220 8.26 11.64 44.64
CA THR A 220 8.04 10.32 44.07
C THR A 220 9.38 9.81 43.56
N SER A 221 9.95 8.90 44.35
CA SER A 221 11.09 8.05 44.05
C SER A 221 11.27 7.77 42.54
N THR A 222 12.33 8.36 41.97
CA THR A 222 12.90 7.97 40.69
C THR A 222 13.65 6.65 40.87
N LEU A 223 12.94 5.52 40.79
CA LEU A 223 13.61 4.25 40.52
C LEU A 223 14.13 4.30 39.08
N PRO A 224 15.44 4.05 38.84
CA PRO A 224 15.97 3.94 37.50
C PRO A 224 15.39 2.70 36.85
N ARG A 225 14.41 2.85 35.95
CA ARG A 225 14.09 1.84 34.92
C ARG A 225 15.24 1.78 33.91
N GLY A 226 16.39 1.31 34.40
CA GLY A 226 17.56 0.96 33.60
C GLY A 226 17.36 -0.39 32.93
N GLY A 227 16.42 -0.46 31.99
CA GLY A 227 16.57 -1.41 30.90
C GLY A 227 17.73 -0.88 30.05
N ALA A 228 18.95 -1.37 30.29
CA ALA A 228 20.14 -0.99 29.54
C ALA A 228 19.75 -0.90 28.06
N LYS A 229 19.89 0.29 27.48
CA LYS A 229 19.52 0.55 26.08
C LYS A 229 20.23 -0.52 25.26
N ARG A 230 19.45 -1.43 24.70
CA ARG A 230 19.92 -2.54 23.86
C ARG A 230 20.47 -1.90 22.59
N LEU A 231 21.76 -1.60 22.61
CA LEU A 231 22.46 -0.86 21.57
C LEU A 231 23.23 -1.88 20.76
N ILE A 232 22.96 -1.87 19.45
CA ILE A 232 23.87 -2.46 18.49
C ILE A 232 25.23 -1.81 18.70
N PRO A 233 26.34 -2.58 18.66
CA PRO A 233 27.68 -2.01 18.72
C PRO A 233 27.80 -0.82 17.77
N ALA A 234 28.28 0.32 18.28
CA ALA A 234 28.33 1.56 17.50
C ALA A 234 29.39 1.50 16.38
N SER A 235 30.36 0.60 16.52
CA SER A 235 31.46 0.43 15.59
C SER A 235 31.23 -0.73 14.62
N ASP A 236 31.43 -0.47 13.33
CA ASP A 236 31.41 -1.49 12.28
C ASP A 236 32.43 -2.60 12.57
N ALA A 237 33.57 -2.28 13.17
CA ALA A 237 34.59 -3.26 13.55
C ALA A 237 34.12 -4.20 14.68
N GLU A 238 33.22 -3.75 15.55
CA GLU A 238 32.61 -4.62 16.58
C GLU A 238 31.57 -5.56 15.97
N ILE A 239 30.78 -5.06 15.02
CA ILE A 239 29.82 -5.86 14.25
C ILE A 239 30.57 -6.93 13.44
N LEU A 240 31.67 -6.57 12.77
CA LEU A 240 32.50 -7.52 12.02
C LEU A 240 33.14 -8.59 12.93
N ARG A 241 33.65 -8.20 14.11
CA ARG A 241 34.22 -9.14 15.08
C ARG A 241 33.17 -10.11 15.62
N ALA A 242 31.99 -9.61 15.99
CA ALA A 242 30.91 -10.46 16.46
C ALA A 242 30.42 -11.41 15.36
N TYR A 243 30.31 -10.93 14.12
CA TYR A 243 29.92 -11.75 12.97
C TYR A 243 30.93 -12.87 12.67
N ALA A 244 32.23 -12.61 12.85
CA ALA A 244 33.27 -13.63 12.70
C ALA A 244 33.13 -14.78 13.72
N VAL A 245 32.59 -14.49 14.91
CA VAL A 245 32.30 -15.50 15.95
C VAL A 245 30.97 -16.21 15.68
N THR A 246 29.94 -15.47 15.25
CA THR A 246 28.60 -16.01 15.04
C THR A 246 27.95 -15.40 13.78
N PRO A 247 28.03 -16.08 12.62
CA PRO A 247 27.64 -15.49 11.34
C PRO A 247 26.11 -15.46 11.09
N ARG A 248 25.30 -15.94 12.03
CA ARG A 248 23.84 -15.98 11.89
C ARG A 248 23.21 -14.73 12.51
N ALA A 249 22.36 -14.05 11.75
CA ALA A 249 21.67 -12.84 12.20
C ALA A 249 20.78 -13.04 13.45
N PRO A 250 20.06 -14.18 13.63
CA PRO A 250 19.32 -14.45 14.86
C PRO A 250 20.20 -14.46 16.11
N ASP A 251 21.34 -15.16 16.05
CA ASP A 251 22.23 -15.31 17.21
C ASP A 251 22.85 -13.96 17.63
N LEU A 252 23.20 -13.12 16.66
CA LEU A 252 23.66 -11.75 16.92
C LEU A 252 22.53 -10.85 17.46
N ALA A 253 21.29 -11.08 17.03
CA ALA A 253 20.13 -10.35 17.52
C ALA A 253 19.86 -10.69 18.99
N ASP A 254 19.98 -11.96 19.38
CA ASP A 254 19.90 -12.40 20.76
C ASP A 254 21.06 -11.85 21.59
N LEU A 255 22.29 -11.89 21.06
CA LEU A 255 23.50 -11.36 21.72
C LEU A 255 23.38 -9.86 22.05
N TRP A 256 22.82 -9.06 21.14
CA TRP A 256 22.64 -7.62 21.34
C TRP A 256 21.26 -7.25 21.89
N GLY A 257 20.38 -8.24 22.07
CA GLY A 257 18.99 -8.08 22.50
C GLY A 257 18.13 -7.23 21.54
N VAL A 258 18.47 -7.16 20.26
CA VAL A 258 17.74 -6.41 19.24
C VAL A 258 16.90 -7.33 18.35
N ARG A 259 16.13 -6.78 17.41
CA ARG A 259 15.39 -7.59 16.43
C ARG A 259 16.31 -8.06 15.31
N GLU A 260 16.10 -9.27 14.81
CA GLU A 260 16.87 -9.87 13.70
C GLU A 260 16.92 -8.96 12.46
N GLY A 261 15.79 -8.36 12.07
CA GLY A 261 15.75 -7.45 10.92
C GLY A 261 16.67 -6.23 11.06
N THR A 262 16.92 -5.75 12.28
CA THR A 262 17.86 -4.65 12.52
C THR A 262 19.30 -5.13 12.31
N VAL A 263 19.66 -6.31 12.81
CA VAL A 263 20.98 -6.93 12.55
C VAL A 263 21.18 -7.12 11.06
N TYR A 264 20.18 -7.66 10.36
CA TYR A 264 20.23 -7.91 8.93
C TYR A 264 20.55 -6.64 8.11
N TYR A 265 19.97 -5.50 8.50
CA TYR A 265 20.27 -4.21 7.87
C TYR A 265 21.75 -3.81 8.02
N HIS A 266 22.32 -3.95 9.22
CA HIS A 266 23.74 -3.66 9.44
C HIS A 266 24.66 -4.63 8.69
N LEU A 267 24.33 -5.92 8.67
CA LEU A 267 25.10 -6.94 7.92
C LEU A 267 25.05 -6.69 6.41
N CYS A 268 23.89 -6.31 5.86
CA CYS A 268 23.76 -5.94 4.45
C CYS A 268 24.59 -4.70 4.11
N ARG A 269 24.58 -3.68 4.99
CA ARG A 269 25.39 -2.46 4.79
C ARG A 269 26.89 -2.77 4.75
N LEU A 270 27.34 -3.74 5.54
CA LEU A 270 28.73 -4.20 5.58
C LEU A 270 29.08 -5.21 4.47
N GLY A 271 28.14 -5.58 3.61
CA GLY A 271 28.34 -6.57 2.56
C GLY A 271 28.50 -8.00 3.06
N LEU A 272 28.17 -8.27 4.33
CA LEU A 272 28.28 -9.60 4.94
C LEU A 272 27.11 -10.51 4.58
N THR A 273 25.93 -9.94 4.32
CA THR A 273 24.75 -10.68 3.88
C THR A 273 24.14 -10.04 2.64
N LYS A 274 23.46 -10.85 1.82
CA LYS A 274 22.72 -10.35 0.67
C LYS A 274 21.42 -9.68 1.14
N PRO A 275 20.99 -8.57 0.53
CA PRO A 275 19.71 -7.96 0.86
C PRO A 275 18.56 -8.97 0.68
N TYR A 276 17.78 -9.15 1.75
CA TYR A 276 16.64 -10.05 1.77
C TYR A 276 15.65 -9.66 0.66
N GLY A 277 15.31 -10.61 -0.21
CA GLY A 277 14.32 -10.40 -1.27
C GLY A 277 14.83 -9.94 -2.63
N LYS A 278 16.15 -9.91 -2.89
CA LYS A 278 16.67 -9.80 -4.26
C LYS A 278 17.32 -11.10 -4.70
N THR A 279 16.55 -11.95 -5.37
CA THR A 279 17.06 -13.01 -6.25
C THR A 279 17.92 -12.34 -7.34
N LYS A 280 19.26 -12.56 -7.25
CA LYS A 280 20.36 -12.30 -8.21
C LYS A 280 20.30 -11.00 -9.07
N PRO A 281 21.44 -10.30 -9.18
CA PRO A 281 22.24 -10.58 -10.39
C PRO A 281 23.75 -10.70 -10.13
N SER A 282 24.39 -11.34 -11.11
CA SER A 282 25.76 -11.16 -11.60
C SER A 282 26.86 -10.82 -10.59
N SER A 283 27.81 -11.75 -10.47
CA SER A 283 29.21 -11.51 -10.08
C SER A 283 29.71 -10.13 -10.47
N THR A 284 30.24 -9.37 -9.51
CA THR A 284 31.14 -8.24 -9.79
C THR A 284 32.37 -8.39 -8.94
N GLU A 285 33.45 -8.62 -9.67
CA GLU A 285 34.86 -8.59 -9.33
C GLU A 285 35.23 -7.30 -8.59
N ALA A 286 36.16 -7.40 -7.64
CA ALA A 286 36.66 -6.28 -6.85
C ALA A 286 37.37 -5.26 -7.75
N VAL A 287 36.90 -4.00 -7.74
CA VAL A 287 37.57 -2.89 -8.41
C VAL A 287 38.59 -2.25 -7.45
N PRO A 288 39.85 -2.03 -7.87
CA PRO A 288 40.84 -1.34 -7.05
C PRO A 288 40.62 0.17 -7.03
N VAL A 289 40.94 0.77 -5.89
CA VAL A 289 40.90 2.22 -5.61
C VAL A 289 41.87 2.98 -6.54
N PRO A 290 41.41 3.94 -7.37
CA PRO A 290 42.33 4.78 -8.13
C PRO A 290 42.80 5.99 -7.30
N ALA A 291 44.09 6.30 -7.42
CA ALA A 291 44.72 7.50 -6.87
C ALA A 291 44.18 8.79 -7.51
N SER A 292 44.10 9.85 -6.70
CA SER A 292 43.67 11.19 -7.09
C SER A 292 44.56 11.81 -8.18
N PRO A 293 43.99 12.38 -9.26
CA PRO A 293 44.76 13.16 -10.20
C PRO A 293 44.78 14.66 -9.84
N THR A 294 45.98 15.20 -9.99
CA THR A 294 46.36 16.62 -10.01
C THR A 294 45.50 17.44 -10.99
N GLN A 295 45.00 18.59 -10.51
CA GLN A 295 44.29 19.60 -11.31
C GLN A 295 45.25 20.41 -12.20
N ALA A 296 44.83 20.65 -13.45
CA ALA A 296 45.38 21.65 -14.37
C ALA A 296 44.22 22.22 -15.24
N PRO A 297 44.39 23.39 -15.88
CA PRO A 297 43.40 24.48 -15.79
C PRO A 297 42.34 24.51 -16.90
N VAL A 298 41.25 25.19 -16.56
CA VAL A 298 40.03 25.45 -17.34
C VAL A 298 40.33 26.35 -18.56
N ALA A 299 39.83 25.94 -19.73
CA ALA A 299 39.69 26.77 -20.93
C ALA A 299 38.20 26.92 -21.31
N PRO A 300 37.79 28.03 -21.97
CA PRO A 300 36.42 28.52 -21.96
C PRO A 300 35.48 27.90 -23.01
N HIS A 301 34.20 27.96 -22.65
CA HIS A 301 33.00 27.50 -23.36
C HIS A 301 32.89 27.93 -24.84
N ALA A 302 32.53 26.97 -25.70
CA ALA A 302 31.82 27.19 -26.95
C ALA A 302 30.42 26.54 -26.87
N PRO A 303 29.35 27.16 -27.42
CA PRO A 303 27.99 26.65 -27.31
C PRO A 303 27.70 25.56 -28.36
N ALA A 304 27.16 24.43 -27.91
CA ALA A 304 26.66 23.36 -28.79
C ALA A 304 25.16 23.55 -29.11
N PRO A 305 24.71 23.22 -30.33
CA PRO A 305 23.35 23.42 -30.80
C PRO A 305 22.35 22.40 -30.26
N SER A 306 21.12 22.86 -30.06
CA SER A 306 19.94 22.05 -29.70
C SER A 306 19.53 21.12 -30.84
N GLN A 307 19.65 19.80 -30.63
CA GLN A 307 19.03 18.79 -31.49
C GLN A 307 17.72 18.28 -30.86
N THR A 308 16.61 18.68 -31.47
CA THR A 308 15.26 18.19 -31.19
C THR A 308 14.99 16.98 -32.06
N ASN A 309 15.18 15.77 -31.54
CA ASN A 309 14.73 14.53 -32.18
C ASN A 309 13.27 14.26 -31.78
N VAL A 310 12.34 14.85 -32.53
CA VAL A 310 10.93 14.43 -32.53
C VAL A 310 10.67 13.72 -33.85
N VAL A 311 10.45 12.41 -33.78
CA VAL A 311 9.92 11.62 -34.90
C VAL A 311 8.40 11.85 -34.93
N PRO A 312 7.84 12.45 -35.99
CA PRO A 312 6.39 12.52 -36.13
C PRO A 312 5.84 11.13 -36.46
N PHE A 313 4.93 10.63 -35.62
CA PHE A 313 4.17 9.41 -35.89
C PHE A 313 2.92 9.77 -36.69
N ALA A 314 2.78 9.21 -37.90
CA ALA A 314 1.60 9.39 -38.73
C ALA A 314 0.41 8.63 -38.11
N ALA A 315 -0.70 9.35 -37.88
CA ALA A 315 -1.95 8.76 -37.45
C ALA A 315 -2.61 8.00 -38.61
N HIS A 316 -3.04 6.76 -38.36
CA HIS A 316 -3.93 6.05 -39.27
C HIS A 316 -5.35 6.63 -39.18
N PRO A 317 -6.08 6.74 -40.30
CA PRO A 317 -7.45 7.22 -40.28
C PRO A 317 -8.35 6.21 -39.57
N VAL A 318 -9.09 6.70 -38.57
CA VAL A 318 -10.20 5.99 -37.95
C VAL A 318 -11.33 5.95 -38.97
N VAL A 319 -11.71 4.73 -39.38
CA VAL A 319 -12.91 4.51 -40.19
C VAL A 319 -14.09 4.54 -39.23
N ASP A 320 -14.85 5.62 -39.28
CA ASP A 320 -16.16 5.72 -38.64
C ASP A 320 -17.15 4.81 -39.38
N ALA A 321 -17.36 3.61 -38.82
CA ALA A 321 -18.46 2.74 -39.17
C ALA A 321 -19.31 2.54 -37.93
N ASN A 322 -20.35 3.37 -37.78
CA ASN A 322 -21.69 2.93 -37.35
C ASN A 322 -22.65 4.13 -37.32
N ALA A 323 -23.24 4.38 -38.49
CA ALA A 323 -24.50 5.07 -38.61
C ALA A 323 -25.64 4.03 -38.60
N SER A 324 -26.53 4.19 -37.63
CA SER A 324 -27.96 3.83 -37.61
C SER A 324 -28.41 2.40 -37.94
N THR A 325 -29.08 1.77 -36.98
CA THR A 325 -30.45 1.27 -37.22
C THR A 325 -31.21 1.09 -35.91
N ASP A 326 -32.22 1.93 -35.71
CA ASP A 326 -33.34 1.66 -34.82
C ASP A 326 -34.00 0.35 -35.25
N SER A 327 -34.07 -0.62 -34.33
CA SER A 327 -34.93 -1.78 -34.49
C SER A 327 -35.53 -2.14 -33.14
N HIS A 328 -36.81 -1.80 -32.99
CA HIS A 328 -37.68 -2.30 -31.93
C HIS A 328 -37.64 -3.84 -31.89
N ALA A 329 -37.23 -4.39 -30.76
CA ALA A 329 -37.42 -5.81 -30.43
C ALA A 329 -38.59 -5.95 -29.43
N PRO A 330 -39.45 -6.97 -29.56
CA PRO A 330 -40.61 -7.16 -28.70
C PRO A 330 -40.18 -7.65 -27.31
N ALA A 331 -41.00 -7.30 -26.31
CA ALA A 331 -40.85 -7.73 -24.93
C ALA A 331 -40.80 -9.27 -24.83
N ILE A 332 -39.64 -9.79 -24.45
CA ILE A 332 -39.48 -11.18 -24.02
C ILE A 332 -40.01 -11.26 -22.60
N VAL A 333 -41.07 -12.04 -22.41
CA VAL A 333 -41.57 -12.46 -21.10
C VAL A 333 -40.47 -13.32 -20.46
N GLU A 334 -39.83 -12.80 -19.42
CA GLU A 334 -38.87 -13.56 -18.60
C GLU A 334 -39.62 -14.61 -17.78
N GLU A 335 -39.50 -15.88 -18.16
CA GLU A 335 -39.83 -16.99 -17.27
C GLU A 335 -38.82 -17.02 -16.10
N PRO A 336 -39.27 -17.36 -14.87
CA PRO A 336 -38.41 -17.43 -13.71
C PRO A 336 -37.38 -18.55 -13.88
N VAL A 337 -36.13 -18.16 -14.14
CA VAL A 337 -35.00 -19.09 -14.14
C VAL A 337 -34.83 -19.65 -12.74
N HIS A 338 -35.21 -20.92 -12.56
CA HIS A 338 -34.87 -21.70 -11.38
C HIS A 338 -33.35 -21.72 -11.21
N SER A 339 -32.87 -20.87 -10.30
CA SER A 339 -31.48 -20.82 -9.88
C SER A 339 -31.15 -22.11 -9.14
N LEU A 340 -30.38 -22.99 -9.78
CA LEU A 340 -29.76 -24.12 -9.11
C LEU A 340 -28.85 -23.58 -7.97
N PRO A 341 -28.85 -24.20 -6.79
CA PRO A 341 -28.01 -23.76 -5.68
C PRO A 341 -26.54 -23.81 -6.09
N ALA A 342 -25.86 -22.68 -5.98
CA ALA A 342 -24.41 -22.61 -6.13
C ALA A 342 -23.76 -23.58 -5.12
N PRO A 343 -22.82 -24.45 -5.55
CA PRO A 343 -22.19 -25.38 -4.63
C PRO A 343 -21.45 -24.59 -3.52
N PRO A 344 -21.47 -25.09 -2.27
CA PRO A 344 -20.81 -24.43 -1.16
C PRO A 344 -19.32 -24.29 -1.46
N ARG A 345 -18.80 -23.06 -1.38
CA ARG A 345 -17.36 -22.80 -1.43
C ARG A 345 -16.74 -23.26 -0.13
N PRO A 346 -15.84 -24.25 -0.14
CA PRO A 346 -15.22 -24.68 1.09
C PRO A 346 -13.80 -24.16 1.18
N GLY A 347 -13.47 -23.57 2.33
CA GLY A 347 -12.11 -23.59 2.86
C GLY A 347 -11.75 -25.01 3.29
N TYR A 348 -11.57 -25.93 2.33
CA TYR A 348 -10.99 -27.24 2.63
C TYR A 348 -9.47 -27.10 2.79
N PRO A 349 -8.85 -27.86 3.71
CA PRO A 349 -7.43 -28.13 3.68
C PRO A 349 -7.04 -28.56 2.27
N ILE A 350 -5.93 -28.02 1.75
CA ILE A 350 -5.31 -28.41 0.49
C ILE A 350 -5.28 -29.93 0.45
N HIS A 351 -6.15 -30.55 -0.35
CA HIS A 351 -6.19 -31.99 -0.50
C HIS A 351 -4.85 -32.42 -1.07
N ARG A 352 -3.99 -33.00 -0.23
CA ARG A 352 -2.70 -33.59 -0.63
C ARG A 352 -2.98 -34.56 -1.79
N GLY A 353 -2.62 -34.16 -3.01
CA GLY A 353 -2.71 -34.99 -4.21
C GLY A 353 -3.60 -34.48 -5.35
N ARG A 354 -4.38 -33.39 -5.18
CA ARG A 354 -5.07 -32.76 -6.33
C ARG A 354 -4.18 -31.69 -6.96
N LEU A 355 -3.83 -31.90 -8.23
CA LEU A 355 -3.18 -30.91 -9.08
C LEU A 355 -4.12 -29.74 -9.35
N THR A 356 -3.59 -28.51 -9.35
CA THR A 356 -4.34 -27.32 -9.74
C THR A 356 -4.59 -27.30 -11.26
N VAL A 357 -5.44 -26.38 -11.73
CA VAL A 357 -5.67 -26.21 -13.19
C VAL A 357 -4.38 -25.81 -13.91
N GLU A 358 -3.52 -25.03 -13.25
CA GLU A 358 -2.22 -24.61 -13.78
C GLU A 358 -1.25 -25.81 -13.91
N ASP A 359 -1.22 -26.70 -12.92
CA ASP A 359 -0.42 -27.93 -12.96
C ASP A 359 -0.89 -28.90 -14.05
N LEU A 360 -2.21 -28.99 -14.28
CA LEU A 360 -2.76 -29.79 -15.37
C LEU A 360 -2.40 -29.22 -16.74
N ALA A 361 -2.41 -27.89 -16.89
CA ALA A 361 -1.96 -27.23 -18.12
C ALA A 361 -0.46 -27.49 -18.37
N LEU A 362 0.35 -27.50 -17.30
CA LEU A 362 1.77 -27.84 -17.37
C LEU A 362 1.98 -29.30 -17.82
N ALA A 363 1.21 -30.25 -17.27
CA ALA A 363 1.28 -31.65 -17.67
C ALA A 363 0.94 -31.85 -19.16
N VAL A 364 -0.09 -31.16 -19.67
CA VAL A 364 -0.45 -31.20 -21.10
C VAL A 364 0.66 -30.62 -21.99
N ALA A 365 1.28 -29.51 -21.56
CA ALA A 365 2.41 -28.92 -22.29
C ALA A 365 3.63 -29.85 -22.29
N LEU A 366 3.91 -30.51 -21.16
CA LEU A 366 5.00 -31.47 -21.00
C LEU A 366 4.79 -32.69 -21.92
N ALA A 367 3.60 -33.29 -21.92
CA ALA A 367 3.22 -34.41 -22.78
C ALA A 367 3.46 -34.10 -24.26
N ARG A 368 2.99 -32.93 -24.72
CA ARG A 368 3.15 -32.50 -26.12
C ARG A 368 4.60 -32.27 -26.52
N ARG A 369 5.39 -31.65 -25.64
CA ARG A 369 6.78 -31.27 -25.95
C ARG A 369 7.73 -32.46 -25.90
N ALA A 370 7.53 -33.36 -24.95
CA ALA A 370 8.42 -34.50 -24.72
C ALA A 370 7.95 -35.80 -25.38
N GLY A 371 6.76 -35.80 -26.00
CA GLY A 371 6.16 -37.02 -26.56
C GLY A 371 5.78 -38.05 -25.48
N LEU A 372 5.55 -37.60 -24.24
CA LEU A 372 5.12 -38.46 -23.14
C LEU A 372 3.62 -38.72 -23.26
N ASP A 373 3.18 -39.88 -22.77
CA ASP A 373 1.75 -40.08 -22.56
C ASP A 373 1.24 -39.16 -21.44
N ALA A 374 -0.08 -38.97 -21.41
CA ALA A 374 -0.71 -38.03 -20.49
C ALA A 374 -0.54 -38.44 -19.02
N GLN A 375 -0.43 -39.73 -18.72
CA GLN A 375 -0.31 -40.24 -17.37
C GLN A 375 1.12 -40.02 -16.84
N ASP A 376 2.13 -40.33 -17.65
CA ASP A 376 3.55 -40.08 -17.34
C ASP A 376 3.80 -38.58 -17.07
N ALA A 377 3.22 -37.71 -17.88
CA ALA A 377 3.33 -36.26 -17.68
C ALA A 377 2.64 -35.78 -16.39
N LEU A 378 1.50 -36.38 -16.02
CA LEU A 378 0.80 -36.08 -14.76
C LEU A 378 1.59 -36.57 -13.54
N GLU A 379 2.20 -37.76 -13.62
CA GLU A 379 3.04 -38.31 -12.56
C GLU A 379 4.29 -37.46 -12.33
N TRP A 380 4.91 -36.99 -13.42
CA TRP A 380 6.05 -36.09 -13.35
C TRP A 380 5.71 -34.78 -12.63
N VAL A 381 4.60 -34.11 -13.01
CA VAL A 381 4.17 -32.86 -12.37
C VAL A 381 3.80 -33.07 -10.91
N ARG A 382 3.20 -34.22 -10.55
CA ARG A 382 2.92 -34.56 -9.15
C ARG A 382 4.19 -34.71 -8.32
N ALA A 383 5.23 -35.35 -8.87
CA ALA A 383 6.50 -35.52 -8.19
C ALA A 383 7.17 -34.15 -7.93
N ASP A 384 7.17 -33.28 -8.93
CA ASP A 384 7.74 -31.92 -8.84
C ASP A 384 7.01 -31.06 -7.79
N VAL A 385 5.67 -31.06 -7.81
CA VAL A 385 4.86 -30.34 -6.80
C VAL A 385 5.09 -30.90 -5.38
N ALA A 386 5.25 -32.22 -5.25
CA ALA A 386 5.55 -32.85 -3.96
C ALA A 386 6.93 -32.45 -3.43
N GLU A 387 7.94 -32.40 -4.29
CA GLU A 387 9.30 -31.96 -3.94
C GLU A 387 9.32 -30.48 -3.54
N ALA A 388 8.64 -29.61 -4.29
CA ALA A 388 8.50 -28.19 -3.95
C ALA A 388 7.79 -27.97 -2.61
N THR A 389 6.77 -28.78 -2.31
CA THR A 389 6.05 -28.74 -1.02
C THR A 389 6.97 -29.17 0.12
N TYR A 390 7.79 -30.20 -0.10
CA TYR A 390 8.76 -30.68 0.89
C TYR A 390 9.86 -29.66 1.18
N ALA A 391 10.38 -29.01 0.13
CA ALA A 391 11.38 -27.96 0.26
C ALA A 391 10.86 -26.74 1.05
N ASN A 392 9.61 -26.35 0.80
CA ASN A 392 8.97 -25.22 1.49
C ASN A 392 8.54 -25.52 2.94
N GLY A 393 8.33 -26.80 3.29
CA GLY A 393 7.99 -27.21 4.65
C GLY A 393 9.19 -27.42 5.59
N ARG A 394 10.42 -27.36 5.07
CA ARG A 394 11.68 -27.49 5.82
C ARG A 394 12.42 -26.16 6.06
N ALA A 395 11.90 -25.06 5.53
CA ALA A 395 12.34 -23.69 5.83
C ALA A 395 11.51 -23.12 6.98
#